data_AF-A0A399P3T2-F1
#
_entry.id   AF-A0A399P3T2-F1
#
_cell.length_a   1.000
_cell.length_b   1.000
_cell.length_c   1.000
_cell.angle_alpha   90.00
_cell.angle_beta   90.00
_cell.angle_gamma   90.00
#
_symmetry.space_group_name_H-M   'P 1'
#
loop_
_entity.id
_entity.type
_entity.pdbx_description
1 polymer ?
#
loop_
_entity_poly.entity_id
_entity_poly.type
_entity_poly.pdbx_seq_one_letter_code
_entity_poly.pdbx_strand_id
1 'polypeptide(L)'
;MAEGGSARPRRREARDPGSLGAHPLMLPGLVGLAGSLILLVASFVVGHAPAESELSRTPVIGALRVSPFATGVASLGVVVGGLMLTSGWLLLGALLPRLGLSGLRATLRLAVVWTVPLLFSAPLFSRDIYSYIAQGRVLGAGLSPYEHGPGVLPDWRSTGVDPLWAHNPAPYGPLFLAIERVIGAISDAVGVEVAVLAARGVAVVGVVLMVVCGLRIARRRRIDPVRTAWFLAASPLVVFNFVVAAHNDALMMGLLVAGLLAAIDSRPVLGVLLVTCAVAVKPIALLALPIVAIVHAEMRARRVDDRAPEGVAVDGSAGGVVGLRPPTRDPR
;
A
#
# COMPACT_ATOMS: atom_id res chain seq x y z
N MET A 1 -21.33 65.04 2.82
CA MET A 1 -21.60 63.66 3.26
C MET A 1 -21.79 62.82 2.00
N ALA A 2 -20.70 62.20 1.53
CA ALA A 2 -20.39 60.75 1.64
C ALA A 2 -21.15 59.94 0.57
N GLU A 3 -20.54 59.74 -0.61
CA GLU A 3 -19.78 58.53 -1.02
C GLU A 3 -20.63 57.26 -1.12
N GLY A 4 -20.63 56.63 -2.29
CA GLY A 4 -21.30 55.34 -2.51
C GLY A 4 -21.10 54.78 -3.92
N GLY A 5 -19.89 54.88 -4.48
CA GLY A 5 -19.54 54.20 -5.73
C GLY A 5 -19.59 52.69 -5.54
N SER A 6 -20.51 52.00 -6.22
CA SER A 6 -20.62 50.55 -6.18
C SER A 6 -19.39 49.92 -6.83
N ALA A 7 -18.40 49.55 -6.01
CA ALA A 7 -17.26 48.76 -6.45
C ALA A 7 -17.76 47.37 -6.87
N ARG A 8 -17.85 47.13 -8.19
CA ARG A 8 -18.04 45.76 -8.72
C ARG A 8 -16.91 44.89 -8.17
N PRO A 9 -17.21 43.70 -7.61
CA PRO A 9 -16.16 42.80 -7.16
C PRO A 9 -15.31 42.43 -8.38
N ARG A 10 -14.00 42.74 -8.33
CA ARG A 10 -13.04 42.27 -9.33
C ARG A 10 -13.19 40.74 -9.40
N ARG A 11 -13.72 40.24 -10.51
CA ARG A 11 -13.60 38.82 -10.87
C ARG A 11 -12.12 38.49 -10.72
N ARG A 12 -11.78 37.58 -9.79
CA ARG A 12 -10.46 36.93 -9.79
C ARG A 12 -10.33 36.31 -11.18
N GLU A 13 -9.49 36.91 -12.01
CA GLU A 13 -9.06 36.29 -13.26
C GLU A 13 -8.55 34.90 -12.91
N ALA A 14 -9.18 33.89 -13.51
CA ALA A 14 -8.70 32.53 -13.41
C ALA A 14 -7.26 32.54 -13.95
N ARG A 15 -6.30 32.31 -13.06
CA ARG A 15 -4.89 32.17 -13.42
C ARG A 15 -4.80 31.22 -14.61
N ASP A 16 -4.18 31.69 -15.69
CA ASP A 16 -3.99 30.95 -16.93
C ASP A 16 -3.59 29.49 -16.64
N PRO A 17 -4.37 28.49 -17.10
CA PRO A 17 -4.05 27.08 -16.89
C PRO A 17 -2.68 26.67 -17.47
N GLY A 18 -2.05 27.52 -18.30
CA GLY A 18 -0.72 27.31 -18.87
C GLY A 18 0.49 27.67 -17.98
N SER A 19 0.31 28.31 -16.80
CA SER A 19 1.47 28.88 -16.07
C SER A 19 2.26 27.91 -15.17
N LEU A 20 2.10 26.60 -15.33
CA LEU A 20 3.04 25.66 -14.74
C LEU A 20 4.36 25.82 -15.50
N GLY A 21 5.40 26.36 -14.86
CA GLY A 21 6.72 26.46 -15.47
C GLY A 21 7.16 25.12 -16.09
N ALA A 22 8.16 25.14 -16.97
CA ALA A 22 8.48 24.06 -17.92
C ALA A 22 8.44 22.60 -17.39
N HIS A 23 8.62 22.37 -16.08
CA HIS A 23 8.55 21.06 -15.45
C HIS A 23 7.72 21.05 -14.14
N PRO A 24 6.37 21.01 -14.18
CA PRO A 24 5.52 21.01 -12.99
C PRO A 24 5.79 19.86 -12.01
N LEU A 25 6.30 18.74 -12.52
CA LEU A 25 6.56 17.53 -11.75
C LEU A 25 7.95 17.49 -11.11
N MET A 26 8.82 18.44 -11.45
CA MET A 26 10.21 18.44 -10.98
C MET A 26 10.28 18.68 -9.48
N LEU A 27 9.54 19.67 -8.97
CA LEU A 27 9.50 19.97 -7.53
C LEU A 27 8.98 18.79 -6.69
N PRO A 28 7.77 18.22 -6.93
CA PRO A 28 7.32 17.06 -6.14
C PRO A 28 8.26 15.87 -6.31
N GLY A 29 8.79 15.65 -7.51
CA GLY A 29 9.72 14.57 -7.79
C GLY A 29 11.01 14.66 -6.98
N LEU A 30 11.68 15.83 -7.00
CA LEU A 30 12.91 16.09 -6.26
C LEU A 30 12.69 16.06 -4.75
N VAL A 31 11.62 16.67 -4.25
CA VAL A 31 11.30 16.69 -2.82
C VAL A 31 11.05 15.26 -2.31
N GLY A 32 10.28 14.46 -3.05
CA GLY A 32 10.02 13.07 -2.70
C GLY A 32 11.27 12.18 -2.78
N LEU A 33 12.10 12.34 -3.81
CA LEU A 33 13.34 11.59 -3.96
C LEU A 33 14.36 11.95 -2.87
N ALA A 34 14.54 13.24 -2.58
CA ALA A 34 15.41 13.69 -1.50
C ALA A 34 14.96 13.11 -0.15
N GLY A 35 13.65 13.12 0.12
CA GLY A 35 13.09 12.47 1.32
C GLY A 35 13.40 10.96 1.38
N SER A 36 13.27 10.26 0.25
CA SER A 36 13.57 8.84 0.12
C SER A 36 15.05 8.52 0.39
N LEU A 37 15.96 9.36 -0.14
CA LEU A 37 17.40 9.18 0.05
C LEU A 37 17.83 9.49 1.49
N ILE A 38 17.25 10.52 2.11
CA ILE A 38 17.49 10.81 3.53
C ILE A 38 17.03 9.63 4.40
N LEU A 39 15.83 9.10 4.14
CA LEU A 39 15.31 7.91 4.83
C LEU A 39 16.20 6.69 4.64
N LEU A 40 16.66 6.43 3.41
CA LEU A 40 17.60 5.33 3.12
C LEU A 40 18.87 5.45 3.97
N VAL A 41 19.54 6.60 3.94
CA VAL A 41 20.80 6.81 4.68
C VAL A 41 20.56 6.73 6.19
N ALA A 42 19.53 7.40 6.69
CA ALA A 42 19.19 7.37 8.11
C ALA A 42 18.86 5.95 8.59
N SER A 43 18.23 5.12 7.75
CA SER A 43 17.87 3.74 8.11
C SER A 43 19.07 2.88 8.49
N PHE A 44 20.25 3.09 7.91
CA PHE A 44 21.43 2.30 8.27
C PHE A 44 21.91 2.57 9.70
N VAL A 45 21.58 3.74 10.27
CA VAL A 45 21.96 4.15 11.62
C VAL A 45 20.85 3.88 12.64
N VAL A 46 19.59 4.14 12.31
CA VAL A 46 18.47 4.02 13.28
C VAL A 46 17.40 3.00 12.91
N GLY A 47 17.47 2.42 11.70
CA GLY A 47 16.59 1.33 11.30
C GLY A 47 16.85 0.08 12.12
N HIS A 48 15.80 -0.70 12.35
CA HIS A 48 15.90 -1.93 13.13
C HIS A 48 16.83 -2.91 12.43
N ALA A 49 17.87 -3.36 13.12
CA ALA A 49 18.69 -4.48 12.71
C ALA A 49 19.08 -5.31 13.94
N PRO A 50 18.93 -6.63 13.88
CA PRO A 50 19.26 -7.51 14.99
C PRO A 50 20.77 -7.54 15.30
N ALA A 51 21.13 -8.15 16.43
CA ALA A 51 22.53 -8.31 16.82
C ALA A 51 23.28 -9.30 15.89
N GLU A 52 22.56 -10.25 15.30
CA GLU A 52 23.11 -11.19 14.31
C GLU A 52 23.31 -10.59 12.92
N SER A 53 22.77 -9.38 12.68
CA SER A 53 22.88 -8.68 11.40
C SER A 53 24.32 -8.31 11.06
N GLU A 54 24.76 -8.62 9.85
CA GLU A 54 26.02 -8.17 9.25
C GLU A 54 26.10 -6.65 9.14
N LEU A 55 24.94 -6.01 8.91
CA LEU A 55 24.85 -4.55 8.89
C LEU A 55 25.30 -3.94 10.22
N SER A 56 24.85 -4.53 11.34
CA SER A 56 25.24 -4.11 12.69
C SER A 56 26.72 -4.37 12.98
N ARG A 57 27.31 -5.40 12.35
CA ARG A 57 28.73 -5.80 12.53
C ARG A 57 29.70 -5.01 11.65
N THR A 58 29.22 -4.29 10.65
CA THR A 58 30.06 -3.44 9.79
C THR A 58 30.67 -2.31 10.63
N PRO A 59 32.01 -2.18 10.74
CA PRO A 59 32.64 -1.31 11.75
C PRO A 59 32.16 0.14 11.73
N VAL A 60 32.05 0.74 10.54
CA VAL A 60 31.60 2.13 10.38
C VAL A 60 30.14 2.28 10.78
N ILE A 61 29.28 1.36 10.34
CA ILE A 61 27.84 1.41 10.62
C ILE A 61 27.59 1.14 12.10
N GLY A 62 28.20 0.09 12.67
CA GLY A 62 28.14 -0.23 14.09
C GLY A 62 28.57 0.94 14.98
N ALA A 63 29.67 1.63 14.64
CA ALA A 63 30.13 2.82 15.36
C ALA A 63 29.11 3.98 15.32
N LEU A 64 28.48 4.21 14.16
CA LEU A 64 27.42 5.23 14.04
C LEU A 64 26.18 4.87 14.86
N ARG A 65 25.80 3.59 14.90
CA ARG A 65 24.61 3.09 15.61
C ARG A 65 24.71 3.23 17.13
N VAL A 66 25.92 3.24 17.69
CA VAL A 66 26.15 3.43 19.14
C VAL A 66 26.47 4.87 19.53
N SER A 67 26.71 5.76 18.56
CA SER A 67 26.99 7.18 18.80
C SER A 67 25.69 7.95 19.05
N PRO A 68 25.50 8.60 20.22
CA PRO A 68 24.30 9.39 20.50
C PRO A 68 24.10 10.55 19.51
N PHE A 69 25.20 11.16 19.07
CA PHE A 69 25.14 12.24 18.08
C PHE A 69 24.66 11.72 16.72
N ALA A 70 25.25 10.63 16.22
CA ALA A 70 24.89 10.08 14.91
C ALA A 70 23.46 9.53 14.91
N THR A 71 23.03 8.85 15.98
CA THR A 71 21.64 8.38 16.11
C THR A 71 20.66 9.54 16.25
N GLY A 72 21.01 10.62 16.94
CA GLY A 72 20.21 11.85 16.99
C GLY A 72 20.03 12.50 15.62
N VAL A 73 21.12 12.66 14.86
CA VAL A 73 21.09 13.21 13.49
C VAL A 73 20.28 12.31 12.54
N ALA A 74 20.49 10.99 12.61
CA ALA A 74 19.75 10.05 11.78
C ALA A 74 18.26 10.00 12.14
N SER A 75 17.89 10.08 13.43
CA SER A 75 16.50 10.17 13.86
C SER A 75 15.81 11.42 13.33
N LEU A 76 16.48 12.57 13.39
CA LEU A 76 16.01 13.80 12.74
C LEU A 76 15.90 13.61 11.22
N GLY A 77 16.86 12.92 10.61
CA GLY A 77 16.83 12.51 9.21
C GLY A 77 15.58 11.71 8.85
N VAL A 78 15.17 10.73 9.68
CA VAL A 78 13.93 9.98 9.45
C VAL A 78 12.71 10.89 9.46
N VAL A 79 12.61 11.82 10.41
CA VAL A 79 11.51 12.79 10.48
C VAL A 79 11.49 13.70 9.26
N VAL A 80 12.63 14.33 8.94
CA VAL A 80 12.76 15.24 7.79
C VAL A 80 12.49 14.50 6.48
N GLY A 81 13.08 13.33 6.29
CA GLY A 81 12.90 12.52 5.09
C GLY A 81 11.45 12.06 4.91
N GLY A 82 10.79 11.65 6.00
CA GLY A 82 9.36 11.30 6.01
C GLY A 82 8.45 12.47 5.65
N LEU A 83 8.73 13.66 6.23
CA LEU A 83 8.00 14.89 5.91
C LEU A 83 8.22 15.33 4.46
N MET A 84 9.45 15.22 3.94
CA MET A 84 9.75 15.54 2.55
C MET A 84 9.06 14.59 1.58
N LEU A 85 9.11 13.26 1.81
CA LEU A 85 8.38 12.31 0.97
C LEU A 85 6.88 12.58 0.98
N THR A 86 6.31 12.84 2.16
CA THR A 86 4.89 13.21 2.31
C THR A 86 4.56 14.52 1.60
N SER A 87 5.44 15.51 1.69
CA SER A 87 5.28 16.80 1.00
C SER A 87 5.33 16.62 -0.52
N GLY A 88 6.25 15.80 -1.04
CA GLY A 88 6.31 15.45 -2.47
C GLY A 88 5.01 14.80 -2.96
N TRP A 89 4.45 13.90 -2.16
CA TRP A 89 3.15 13.28 -2.43
C TRP A 89 1.98 14.26 -2.40
N LEU A 90 1.91 15.16 -1.41
CA LEU A 90 0.86 16.19 -1.33
C LEU A 90 0.97 17.20 -2.48
N LEU A 91 2.18 17.63 -2.83
CA LEU A 91 2.44 18.50 -3.98
C LEU A 91 2.02 17.83 -5.29
N LEU A 92 2.33 16.54 -5.48
CA LEU A 92 1.83 15.77 -6.62
C LEU A 92 0.29 15.70 -6.62
N GLY A 93 -0.32 15.50 -5.45
CA GLY A 93 -1.76 15.49 -5.23
C GLY A 93 -2.44 16.79 -5.69
N ALA A 94 -1.84 17.94 -5.35
CA ALA A 94 -2.33 19.26 -5.75
C ALA A 94 -2.24 19.50 -7.27
N LEU A 95 -1.35 18.80 -7.96
CA LEU A 95 -1.17 18.91 -9.42
C LEU A 95 -2.10 17.98 -10.22
N LEU A 96 -2.67 16.93 -9.60
CA LEU A 96 -3.46 15.92 -10.32
C LEU A 96 -4.57 16.50 -11.22
N PRO A 97 -5.38 17.49 -10.78
CA PRO A 97 -6.45 18.05 -11.63
C PRO A 97 -5.93 18.68 -12.92
N ARG A 98 -4.66 19.10 -12.96
CA ARG A 98 -4.03 19.77 -14.10
C ARG A 98 -3.38 18.79 -15.07
N LEU A 99 -3.01 17.59 -14.61
CA LEU A 99 -2.34 16.59 -15.46
C LEU A 99 -3.33 15.83 -16.36
N GLY A 100 -4.60 15.77 -15.97
CA GLY A 100 -5.61 14.95 -16.63
C GLY A 100 -5.19 13.48 -16.73
N LEU A 101 -5.78 12.71 -17.65
CA LEU A 101 -5.48 11.29 -17.83
C LEU A 101 -4.03 11.01 -18.25
N SER A 102 -3.35 11.99 -18.85
CA SER A 102 -1.95 11.89 -19.27
C SER A 102 -0.99 11.75 -18.07
N GLY A 103 -1.42 12.17 -16.87
CA GLY A 103 -0.66 12.12 -15.64
C GLY A 103 -0.37 10.72 -15.10
N LEU A 104 -1.11 9.69 -15.53
CA LEU A 104 -0.98 8.33 -14.97
C LEU A 104 0.46 7.80 -15.03
N ARG A 105 1.11 7.89 -16.20
CA ARG A 105 2.49 7.41 -16.38
C ARG A 105 3.47 8.20 -15.51
N ALA A 106 3.26 9.51 -15.37
CA ALA A 106 4.10 10.36 -14.55
C ALA A 106 3.96 10.03 -13.06
N THR A 107 2.73 9.87 -12.57
CA THR A 107 2.45 9.48 -11.18
C THR A 107 3.08 8.13 -10.83
N LEU A 108 2.96 7.13 -11.71
CA LEU A 108 3.59 5.83 -11.51
C LEU A 108 5.11 5.90 -11.54
N ARG A 109 5.71 6.70 -12.43
CA ARG A 109 7.16 6.92 -12.45
C ARG A 109 7.65 7.54 -11.14
N LEU A 110 6.96 8.57 -10.64
CA LEU A 110 7.33 9.19 -9.36
C LEU A 110 7.19 8.22 -8.20
N ALA A 111 6.12 7.42 -8.16
CA ALA A 111 5.98 6.36 -7.17
C ALA A 111 7.19 5.39 -7.18
N VAL A 112 7.62 4.95 -8.36
CA VAL A 112 8.80 4.10 -8.52
C VAL A 112 10.08 4.82 -8.07
N VAL A 113 10.30 6.06 -8.50
CA VAL A 113 11.48 6.86 -8.15
C VAL A 113 11.61 7.07 -6.65
N TRP A 114 10.50 7.29 -5.94
CA TRP A 114 10.50 7.44 -4.49
C TRP A 114 10.68 6.10 -3.76
N THR A 115 10.09 5.03 -4.30
CA THR A 115 10.07 3.72 -3.63
C THR A 115 11.37 2.93 -3.81
N VAL A 116 12.01 3.00 -4.98
CA VAL A 116 13.18 2.16 -5.31
C VAL A 116 14.35 2.34 -4.33
N PRO A 117 14.78 3.55 -3.95
CA PRO A 117 15.84 3.70 -2.95
C PRO A 117 15.50 3.02 -1.63
N LEU A 118 14.22 3.08 -1.23
CA LEU A 118 13.71 2.53 0.01
C LEU A 118 13.59 1.00 0.02
N LEU A 119 13.74 0.33 -1.13
CA LEU A 119 13.86 -1.14 -1.16
C LEU A 119 15.14 -1.63 -0.48
N PHE A 120 16.17 -0.78 -0.43
CA PHE A 120 17.48 -1.10 0.11
C PHE A 120 17.69 -0.53 1.52
N SER A 121 16.65 0.04 2.14
CA SER A 121 16.74 0.55 3.51
C SER A 121 16.70 -0.59 4.54
N ALA A 122 17.30 -0.34 5.69
CA ALA A 122 17.00 -1.14 6.88
C ALA A 122 15.53 -0.89 7.28
N PRO A 123 14.83 -1.89 7.84
CA PRO A 123 13.45 -1.71 8.29
C PRO A 123 13.30 -0.51 9.24
N LEU A 124 12.41 0.42 8.90
CA LEU A 124 12.03 1.56 9.75
C LEU A 124 10.58 1.39 10.21
N PHE A 125 10.19 2.13 11.24
CA PHE A 125 8.82 2.24 11.79
C PHE A 125 8.25 1.00 12.49
N SER A 126 8.66 -0.22 12.10
CA SER A 126 8.20 -1.46 12.71
C SER A 126 9.32 -2.52 12.80
N ARG A 127 9.14 -3.47 13.73
CA ARG A 127 9.98 -4.65 13.94
C ARG A 127 9.32 -5.95 13.47
N ASP A 128 8.08 -5.88 12.97
CA ASP A 128 7.26 -7.06 12.65
C ASP A 128 7.93 -8.02 11.67
N ILE A 129 8.75 -7.50 10.76
CA ILE A 129 9.51 -8.34 9.82
C ILE A 129 10.38 -9.39 10.52
N TYR A 130 10.94 -9.06 11.69
CA TYR A 130 11.73 -10.00 12.49
C TYR A 130 10.85 -11.03 13.19
N SER A 131 9.62 -10.65 13.57
CA SER A 131 8.60 -11.60 14.04
C SER A 131 8.24 -12.60 12.93
N TYR A 132 8.06 -12.15 11.69
CA TYR A 132 7.77 -13.04 10.54
C TYR A 132 8.90 -14.06 10.32
N ILE A 133 10.14 -13.58 10.33
CA ILE A 133 11.33 -14.43 10.18
C ILE A 133 11.39 -15.45 11.31
N ALA A 134 11.26 -15.02 12.56
CA ALA A 134 11.36 -15.90 13.72
C ALA A 134 10.20 -16.90 13.79
N GLN A 135 8.96 -16.52 13.45
CA GLN A 135 7.83 -17.45 13.33
C GLN A 135 8.09 -18.51 12.24
N GLY A 136 8.73 -18.11 11.14
CA GLY A 136 9.24 -19.03 10.13
C GLY A 136 10.22 -20.06 10.66
N ARG A 137 11.16 -19.63 11.52
CA ARG A 137 12.13 -20.50 12.19
C ARG A 137 11.47 -21.43 13.21
N VAL A 138 10.43 -20.98 13.94
CA VAL A 138 9.60 -21.82 14.80
C VAL A 138 8.93 -22.96 13.99
N LEU A 139 8.37 -22.64 12.82
CA LEU A 139 7.83 -23.65 11.89
C LEU A 139 8.92 -24.60 11.37
N GLY A 140 10.11 -24.07 11.10
CA GLY A 140 11.28 -24.85 10.70
C GLY A 140 11.71 -25.88 11.77
N ALA A 141 11.57 -25.52 13.04
CA ALA A 141 11.82 -26.39 14.18
C ALA A 141 10.70 -27.43 14.44
N GLY A 142 9.66 -27.49 13.58
CA GLY A 142 8.54 -28.42 13.73
C GLY A 142 7.52 -28.00 14.80
N LEU A 143 7.61 -26.77 15.32
CA LEU A 143 6.69 -26.22 16.30
C LEU A 143 5.58 -25.41 15.62
N SER A 144 4.42 -25.33 16.28
CA SER A 144 3.28 -24.53 15.81
C SER A 144 3.37 -23.09 16.35
N PRO A 145 3.44 -22.05 15.49
CA PRO A 145 3.37 -20.65 15.91
C PRO A 145 2.03 -20.24 16.53
N TYR A 146 0.99 -21.07 16.38
CA TYR A 146 -0.31 -20.84 17.04
C TYR A 146 -0.28 -21.24 18.52
N GLU A 147 0.71 -22.02 18.94
CA GLU A 147 0.89 -22.45 20.32
C GLU A 147 2.12 -21.80 20.96
N HIS A 148 3.17 -21.56 20.16
CA HIS A 148 4.46 -21.09 20.62
C HIS A 148 4.86 -19.80 19.88
N GLY A 149 5.04 -18.71 20.61
CA GLY A 149 5.66 -17.50 20.06
C GLY A 149 7.16 -17.69 19.76
N PRO A 150 7.80 -16.74 19.06
CA PRO A 150 9.24 -16.76 18.76
C PRO A 150 10.17 -17.02 19.95
N GLY A 151 9.74 -16.68 21.16
CA GLY A 151 10.47 -16.82 22.42
C GLY A 151 10.84 -18.24 22.80
N VAL A 152 10.29 -19.25 22.11
CA VAL A 152 10.69 -20.66 22.25
C VAL A 152 12.07 -20.94 21.63
N LEU A 153 12.52 -20.12 20.68
CA LEU A 153 13.83 -20.27 20.06
C LEU A 153 14.91 -19.83 21.06
N PRO A 154 15.98 -20.62 21.29
CA PRO A 154 17.02 -20.26 22.27
C PRO A 154 17.68 -18.90 22.03
N ASP A 155 17.78 -18.50 20.76
CA ASP A 155 18.42 -17.30 20.27
C ASP A 155 17.44 -16.14 20.00
N TRP A 156 16.16 -16.25 20.35
CA TRP A 156 15.13 -15.26 19.95
C TRP A 156 15.48 -13.80 20.29
N ARG A 157 16.30 -13.55 21.31
CA ARG A 157 16.74 -12.20 21.68
C ARG A 157 17.70 -11.57 20.66
N SER A 158 18.44 -12.39 19.92
CA SER A 158 19.34 -11.90 18.86
C SER A 158 18.63 -11.63 17.55
N THR A 159 17.44 -12.19 17.32
CA THR A 159 16.73 -12.16 16.02
C THR A 159 16.03 -10.85 15.70
N GLY A 160 15.94 -9.94 16.68
CA GLY A 160 15.36 -8.60 16.48
C GLY A 160 13.84 -8.54 16.68
N VAL A 161 13.20 -9.66 17.02
CA VAL A 161 11.80 -9.72 17.45
C VAL A 161 11.54 -8.69 18.55
N ASP A 162 10.40 -8.01 18.47
CA ASP A 162 9.97 -7.13 19.55
C ASP A 162 9.63 -7.98 20.79
N PRO A 163 10.21 -7.70 21.98
CA PRO A 163 9.91 -8.45 23.20
C PRO A 163 8.41 -8.52 23.52
N LEU A 164 7.62 -7.52 23.11
CA LEU A 164 6.16 -7.53 23.27
C LEU A 164 5.49 -8.70 22.55
N TRP A 165 6.04 -9.12 21.42
CA TRP A 165 5.47 -10.19 20.57
C TRP A 165 6.14 -11.55 20.77
N ALA A 166 7.26 -11.62 21.49
CA ALA A 166 8.07 -12.82 21.60
C ALA A 166 7.30 -14.04 22.13
N HIS A 167 6.37 -13.84 23.06
CA HIS A 167 5.61 -14.94 23.68
C HIS A 167 4.16 -15.04 23.18
N ASN A 168 3.79 -14.25 22.18
CA ASN A 168 2.44 -14.25 21.64
C ASN A 168 2.32 -15.23 20.47
N PRO A 169 1.20 -15.99 20.37
CA PRO A 169 0.89 -16.77 19.19
C PRO A 169 0.80 -15.90 17.93
N ALA A 170 1.11 -16.50 16.78
CA ALA A 170 1.02 -15.83 15.50
C ALA A 170 -0.45 -15.47 15.15
N PRO A 171 -0.76 -14.19 14.86
CA PRO A 171 -2.10 -13.76 14.48
C PRO A 171 -2.36 -13.89 12.96
N TYR A 172 -1.53 -14.67 12.25
CA TYR A 172 -1.54 -14.76 10.79
C TYR A 172 -2.16 -16.06 10.30
N GLY A 173 -2.72 -16.02 9.08
CA GLY A 173 -3.32 -17.20 8.50
C GLY A 173 -2.28 -18.19 7.94
N PRO A 174 -2.72 -19.41 7.59
CA PRO A 174 -1.81 -20.50 7.18
C PRO A 174 -1.04 -20.22 5.90
N LEU A 175 -1.57 -19.40 4.98
CA LEU A 175 -0.84 -19.04 3.76
C LEU A 175 0.37 -18.16 4.08
N PHE A 176 0.21 -17.21 5.02
CA PHE A 176 1.35 -16.39 5.42
C PHE A 176 2.35 -17.17 6.26
N LEU A 177 1.90 -18.06 7.15
CA LEU A 177 2.80 -18.98 7.87
C LEU A 177 3.65 -19.84 6.92
N ALA A 178 3.07 -20.32 5.82
CA ALA A 178 3.84 -21.07 4.81
C ALA A 178 4.94 -20.21 4.15
N ILE A 179 4.66 -18.92 3.92
CA ILE A 179 5.64 -17.95 3.42
C ILE A 179 6.71 -17.66 4.48
N GLU A 180 6.31 -17.45 5.73
CA GLU A 180 7.22 -17.26 6.85
C GLU A 180 8.18 -18.43 6.99
N ARG A 181 7.71 -19.68 6.89
CA ARG A 181 8.56 -20.86 6.92
C ARG A 181 9.69 -20.80 5.88
N VAL A 182 9.39 -20.36 4.66
CA VAL A 182 10.40 -20.18 3.61
C VAL A 182 11.36 -19.04 3.95
N ILE A 183 10.85 -17.91 4.44
CA ILE A 183 11.66 -16.75 4.85
C ILE A 183 12.58 -17.12 6.03
N GLY A 184 12.09 -17.85 7.02
CA GLY A 184 12.86 -18.36 8.14
C GLY A 184 13.97 -19.31 7.70
N ALA A 185 13.67 -20.23 6.77
CA ALA A 185 14.69 -21.10 6.18
C ALA A 185 15.77 -20.31 5.40
N ILE A 186 15.40 -19.23 4.71
CA ILE A 186 16.37 -18.32 4.07
C ILE A 186 17.25 -17.64 5.13
N SER A 187 16.66 -17.21 6.24
CA SER A 187 17.40 -16.60 7.35
C SER A 187 18.44 -17.56 7.94
N ASP A 188 18.06 -18.82 8.17
CA ASP A 188 18.95 -19.85 8.70
C ASP A 188 20.06 -20.22 7.70
N ALA A 189 19.77 -20.20 6.39
CA ALA A 189 20.71 -20.65 5.37
C ALA A 189 21.67 -19.56 4.86
N VAL A 190 21.20 -18.31 4.74
CA VAL A 190 21.94 -17.22 4.05
C VAL A 190 22.12 -15.99 4.93
N GLY A 191 21.26 -15.79 5.94
CA GLY A 191 21.32 -14.66 6.86
C GLY A 191 20.09 -13.77 6.84
N VAL A 192 19.95 -12.96 7.90
CA VAL A 192 18.75 -12.18 8.18
C VAL A 192 18.50 -11.07 7.16
N GLU A 193 19.54 -10.48 6.57
CA GLU A 193 19.43 -9.44 5.55
C GLU A 193 18.74 -9.97 4.29
N VAL A 194 19.12 -11.19 3.86
CA VAL A 194 18.52 -11.82 2.68
C VAL A 194 17.08 -12.24 2.98
N ALA A 195 16.80 -12.70 4.20
CA ALA A 195 15.43 -12.98 4.64
C ALA A 195 14.55 -11.71 4.66
N VAL A 196 15.09 -10.58 5.14
CA VAL A 196 14.43 -9.27 5.10
C VAL A 196 14.12 -8.84 3.66
N LEU A 197 15.09 -9.01 2.74
CA LEU A 197 14.87 -8.70 1.32
C LEU A 197 13.83 -9.63 0.67
N ALA A 198 13.83 -10.92 1.01
CA ALA A 198 12.83 -11.88 0.54
C ALA A 198 11.42 -11.52 1.04
N ALA A 199 11.28 -11.22 2.33
CA ALA A 199 10.02 -10.75 2.92
C ALA A 199 9.53 -9.45 2.26
N ARG A 200 10.44 -8.49 2.03
CA ARG A 200 10.14 -7.25 1.30
C ARG A 200 9.72 -7.53 -0.14
N GLY A 201 10.32 -8.51 -0.81
CA GLY A 201 9.90 -8.98 -2.13
C GLY A 201 8.45 -9.44 -2.15
N VAL A 202 8.03 -10.24 -1.16
CA VAL A 202 6.63 -10.67 -1.00
C VAL A 202 5.70 -9.46 -0.82
N ALA A 203 6.07 -8.50 0.03
CA ALA A 203 5.27 -7.31 0.25
C ALA A 203 5.16 -6.45 -1.03
N VAL A 204 6.26 -6.27 -1.77
CA VAL A 204 6.28 -5.57 -3.07
C VAL A 204 5.40 -6.26 -4.10
N VAL A 205 5.40 -7.60 -4.17
CA VAL A 205 4.46 -8.35 -5.04
C VAL A 205 3.01 -8.02 -4.66
N GLY A 206 2.71 -7.96 -3.36
CA GLY A 206 1.41 -7.50 -2.85
C GLY A 206 1.05 -6.09 -3.31
N VAL A 207 1.96 -5.12 -3.19
CA VAL A 207 1.77 -3.75 -3.66
C VAL A 207 1.53 -3.69 -5.16
N VAL A 208 2.35 -4.38 -5.96
CA VAL A 208 2.20 -4.42 -7.42
C VAL A 208 0.84 -5.00 -7.80
N LEU A 209 0.43 -6.11 -7.17
CA LEU A 209 -0.88 -6.71 -7.38
C LEU A 209 -2.01 -5.73 -7.02
N MET A 210 -1.91 -5.06 -5.87
CA MET A 210 -2.86 -4.05 -5.43
C MET A 210 -2.99 -2.89 -6.43
N VAL A 211 -1.87 -2.32 -6.89
CA VAL A 211 -1.84 -1.18 -7.84
C VAL A 211 -2.40 -1.61 -9.20
N VAL A 212 -1.94 -2.73 -9.74
CA VAL A 212 -2.37 -3.21 -11.07
C VAL A 212 -3.85 -3.54 -11.07
N CYS A 213 -4.33 -4.27 -10.06
CA CYS A 213 -5.74 -4.61 -9.94
C CYS A 213 -6.60 -3.37 -9.65
N GLY A 214 -6.14 -2.48 -8.76
CA GLY A 214 -6.80 -1.21 -8.44
C GLY A 214 -6.98 -0.32 -9.66
N LEU A 215 -5.96 -0.17 -10.51
CA LEU A 215 -6.06 0.59 -11.77
C LEU A 215 -7.02 -0.05 -12.77
N ARG A 216 -7.08 -1.38 -12.84
CA ARG A 216 -8.06 -2.09 -13.68
C ARG A 216 -9.48 -1.86 -13.15
N ILE A 217 -9.70 -1.94 -11.84
CA ILE A 217 -10.98 -1.63 -11.21
C ILE A 217 -11.37 -0.18 -11.52
N ALA A 218 -10.45 0.77 -11.37
CA ALA A 218 -10.70 2.18 -11.65
C ALA A 218 -11.21 2.38 -13.09
N ARG A 219 -10.57 1.72 -14.07
CA ARG A 219 -11.03 1.72 -15.46
C ARG A 219 -12.42 1.13 -15.63
N ARG A 220 -12.75 -0.01 -14.98
CA ARG A 220 -14.08 -0.64 -15.09
C ARG A 220 -15.18 0.19 -14.43
N ARG A 221 -14.87 0.88 -13.34
CA ARG A 221 -15.83 1.68 -12.56
C ARG A 221 -15.82 3.17 -12.90
N ARG A 222 -15.08 3.59 -13.94
CA ARG A 222 -14.93 4.99 -14.38
C ARG A 222 -14.43 5.92 -13.26
N ILE A 223 -13.56 5.40 -12.40
CA ILE A 223 -12.82 6.16 -11.38
C ILE A 223 -11.55 6.72 -12.01
N ASP A 224 -11.15 7.93 -11.60
CA ASP A 224 -9.93 8.58 -12.09
C ASP A 224 -8.67 7.70 -11.83
N PRO A 225 -8.01 7.19 -12.90
CA PRO A 225 -6.85 6.32 -12.75
C PRO A 225 -5.64 7.05 -12.18
N VAL A 226 -5.54 8.37 -12.34
CA VAL A 226 -4.39 9.15 -11.84
C VAL A 226 -4.48 9.32 -10.34
N ARG A 227 -5.66 9.69 -9.82
CA ARG A 227 -5.92 9.68 -8.36
C ARG A 227 -5.75 8.28 -7.77
N THR A 228 -6.18 7.25 -8.49
CA THR A 228 -5.97 5.86 -8.08
C THR A 228 -4.48 5.54 -7.94
N ALA A 229 -3.65 5.88 -8.93
CA ALA A 229 -2.20 5.67 -8.85
C ALA A 229 -1.54 6.50 -7.74
N TRP A 230 -1.97 7.76 -7.56
CA TRP A 230 -1.45 8.64 -6.52
C TRP A 230 -1.71 8.08 -5.11
N PHE A 231 -2.88 7.47 -4.90
CA PHE A 231 -3.24 6.87 -3.63
C PHE A 231 -2.62 5.48 -3.44
N LEU A 232 -2.73 4.57 -4.42
CA LEU A 232 -2.32 3.18 -4.25
C LEU A 232 -0.82 2.94 -4.46
N ALA A 233 -0.14 3.77 -5.26
CA ALA A 233 1.27 3.57 -5.59
C ALA A 233 2.19 4.62 -4.96
N ALA A 234 1.80 5.90 -5.00
CA ALA A 234 2.67 7.00 -4.56
C ALA A 234 2.49 7.40 -3.08
N SER A 235 1.51 6.81 -2.37
CA SER A 235 1.18 7.20 -1.00
C SER A 235 2.30 6.84 -0.02
N PRO A 236 2.73 7.78 0.85
CA PRO A 236 3.66 7.51 1.95
C PRO A 236 3.19 6.37 2.84
N LEU A 237 1.87 6.19 3.02
CA LEU A 237 1.32 5.08 3.80
C LEU A 237 1.71 3.73 3.21
N VAL A 238 1.58 3.59 1.89
CA VAL A 238 1.96 2.37 1.16
C VAL A 238 3.47 2.18 1.23
N VAL A 239 4.24 3.24 0.96
CA VAL A 239 5.70 3.16 0.96
C VAL A 239 6.24 2.81 2.36
N PHE A 240 5.80 3.47 3.41
CA PHE A 240 6.30 3.25 4.77
C PHE A 240 5.87 1.90 5.33
N ASN A 241 4.58 1.55 5.23
CA ASN A 241 4.09 0.30 5.83
C ASN A 241 4.42 -0.92 4.98
N PHE A 242 4.13 -0.87 3.68
CA PHE A 242 4.23 -2.07 2.83
C PHE A 242 5.63 -2.29 2.28
N VAL A 243 6.41 -1.24 2.03
CA VAL A 243 7.74 -1.39 1.41
C VAL A 243 8.85 -1.32 2.46
N VAL A 244 8.93 -0.21 3.20
CA VAL A 244 10.01 0.03 4.17
C VAL A 244 9.92 -0.97 5.33
N ALA A 245 8.76 -1.07 5.96
CA ALA A 245 8.50 -1.98 7.06
C ALA A 245 8.13 -3.42 6.62
N ALA A 246 7.92 -3.63 5.31
CA ALA A 246 7.58 -4.94 4.72
C ALA A 246 6.38 -5.66 5.37
N HIS A 247 5.34 -4.90 5.76
CA HIS A 247 4.16 -5.49 6.39
C HIS A 247 3.44 -6.48 5.46
N ASN A 248 3.01 -7.60 6.04
CA ASN A 248 2.27 -8.65 5.36
C ASN A 248 0.89 -8.20 4.82
N ASP A 249 0.36 -7.11 5.38
CA ASP A 249 -0.84 -6.42 4.92
C ASP A 249 -0.78 -6.09 3.42
N ALA A 250 0.42 -5.87 2.86
CA ALA A 250 0.62 -5.63 1.44
C ALA A 250 0.13 -6.79 0.58
N LEU A 251 0.51 -8.03 0.94
CA LEU A 251 0.11 -9.24 0.23
C LEU A 251 -1.39 -9.49 0.39
N MET A 252 -1.90 -9.34 1.62
CA MET A 252 -3.34 -9.43 1.91
C MET A 252 -4.14 -8.46 1.03
N MET A 253 -3.76 -7.18 1.00
CA MET A 253 -4.45 -6.16 0.21
C MET A 253 -4.34 -6.42 -1.29
N GLY A 254 -3.18 -6.87 -1.78
CA GLY A 254 -3.01 -7.26 -3.17
C GLY A 254 -3.98 -8.36 -3.59
N LEU A 255 -4.04 -9.45 -2.81
CA LEU A 255 -4.94 -10.58 -3.05
C LEU A 255 -6.41 -10.16 -2.95
N LEU A 256 -6.75 -9.33 -1.98
CA LEU A 256 -8.11 -8.85 -1.77
C LEU A 256 -8.60 -7.99 -2.94
N VAL A 257 -7.79 -7.03 -3.40
CA VAL A 257 -8.12 -6.17 -4.55
C VAL A 257 -8.16 -7.00 -5.85
N ALA A 258 -7.31 -8.01 -5.99
CA ALA A 258 -7.38 -8.95 -7.12
C ALA A 258 -8.67 -9.78 -7.10
N GLY A 259 -9.09 -10.26 -5.93
CA GLY A 259 -10.36 -10.97 -5.75
C GLY A 259 -11.57 -10.11 -6.09
N LEU A 260 -11.56 -8.84 -5.67
CA LEU A 260 -12.59 -7.87 -6.04
C LEU A 260 -12.63 -7.62 -7.56
N LEU A 261 -11.47 -7.48 -8.21
CA LEU A 261 -11.42 -7.36 -9.67
C LEU A 261 -11.99 -8.60 -10.36
N ALA A 262 -11.67 -9.80 -9.88
CA ALA A 262 -12.23 -11.04 -10.42
C ALA A 262 -13.75 -11.11 -10.26
N ALA A 263 -14.30 -10.63 -9.13
CA ALA A 263 -15.75 -10.52 -8.93
C ALA A 263 -16.40 -9.55 -9.94
N ILE A 264 -15.78 -8.38 -10.17
CA ILE A 264 -16.22 -7.38 -11.17
C ILE A 264 -16.17 -7.98 -12.58
N ASP A 265 -15.11 -8.72 -12.91
CA ASP A 265 -14.95 -9.42 -14.18
C ASP A 265 -15.81 -10.69 -14.28
N SER A 266 -16.69 -10.93 -13.31
CA SER A 266 -17.62 -12.06 -13.22
C SER A 266 -16.94 -13.42 -13.27
N ARG A 267 -15.79 -13.54 -12.62
CA ARG A 267 -15.05 -14.78 -12.38
C ARG A 267 -15.19 -15.17 -10.89
N PRO A 268 -16.37 -15.62 -10.44
CA PRO A 268 -16.66 -15.79 -9.02
C PRO A 268 -15.74 -16.77 -8.31
N VAL A 269 -15.40 -17.89 -8.97
CA VAL A 269 -14.51 -18.90 -8.39
C VAL A 269 -13.14 -18.30 -8.11
N LEU A 270 -12.55 -17.60 -9.09
CA LEU A 270 -11.27 -16.91 -8.90
C LEU A 270 -11.36 -15.81 -7.82
N GLY A 271 -12.47 -15.07 -7.79
CA GLY A 271 -12.72 -14.06 -6.75
C GLY A 271 -12.71 -14.66 -5.35
N VAL A 272 -13.48 -15.73 -5.13
CA VAL A 272 -13.52 -16.45 -3.86
C VAL A 272 -12.15 -16.98 -3.49
N LEU A 273 -11.45 -17.66 -4.41
CA LEU A 273 -10.11 -18.19 -4.15
C LEU A 273 -9.13 -17.11 -3.71
N LEU A 274 -9.08 -15.97 -4.41
CA LEU A 274 -8.18 -14.87 -4.07
C LEU A 274 -8.52 -14.22 -2.72
N VAL A 275 -9.80 -14.05 -2.41
CA VAL A 275 -10.22 -13.49 -1.10
C VAL A 275 -9.95 -14.49 0.03
N THR A 276 -10.18 -15.78 -0.18
CA THR A 276 -9.81 -16.84 0.77
C THR A 276 -8.30 -16.84 1.00
N CYS A 277 -7.48 -16.67 -0.04
CA CYS A 277 -6.04 -16.50 0.11
C CYS A 277 -5.71 -15.24 0.93
N ALA A 278 -6.41 -14.11 0.73
CA ALA A 278 -6.21 -12.90 1.54
C ALA A 278 -6.53 -13.14 3.03
N VAL A 279 -7.63 -13.85 3.33
CA VAL A 279 -7.99 -14.27 4.70
C VAL A 279 -6.93 -15.20 5.28
N ALA A 280 -6.41 -16.13 4.47
CA ALA A 280 -5.32 -17.01 4.85
C ALA A 280 -3.97 -16.30 4.98
N VAL A 281 -3.84 -15.03 4.57
CA VAL A 281 -2.71 -14.18 4.95
C VAL A 281 -3.00 -13.53 6.30
N LYS A 282 -4.12 -12.82 6.41
CA LYS A 282 -4.51 -12.10 7.63
C LYS A 282 -6.03 -12.15 7.80
N PRO A 283 -6.54 -12.70 8.93
CA PRO A 283 -7.98 -12.92 9.12
C PRO A 283 -8.86 -11.69 8.99
N ILE A 284 -8.32 -10.48 9.25
CA ILE A 284 -9.07 -9.22 9.12
C ILE A 284 -9.60 -8.97 7.69
N ALA A 285 -9.04 -9.64 6.67
CA ALA A 285 -9.59 -9.61 5.31
C ALA A 285 -11.03 -10.11 5.21
N LEU A 286 -11.52 -10.90 6.20
CA LEU A 286 -12.92 -11.35 6.27
C LEU A 286 -13.90 -10.18 6.25
N LEU A 287 -13.52 -9.02 6.79
CA LEU A 287 -14.36 -7.82 6.82
C LEU A 287 -14.71 -7.31 5.41
N ALA A 288 -13.96 -7.70 4.39
CA ALA A 288 -14.22 -7.31 3.00
C ALA A 288 -15.17 -8.27 2.26
N LEU A 289 -15.48 -9.45 2.81
CA LEU A 289 -16.38 -10.43 2.19
C LEU A 289 -17.78 -9.88 1.88
N PRO A 290 -18.45 -9.12 2.78
CA PRO A 290 -19.76 -8.55 2.49
C PRO A 290 -19.72 -7.63 1.26
N ILE A 291 -18.67 -6.83 1.11
CA ILE A 291 -18.49 -5.92 -0.03
C ILE A 291 -18.33 -6.71 -1.32
N VAL A 292 -17.47 -7.75 -1.31
CA VAL A 292 -17.26 -8.60 -2.48
C VAL A 292 -18.55 -9.34 -2.88
N ALA A 293 -19.32 -9.82 -1.89
CA ALA A 293 -20.61 -10.48 -2.12
C ALA A 293 -21.63 -9.54 -2.77
N ILE A 294 -21.75 -8.30 -2.27
CA ILE A 294 -22.65 -7.28 -2.84
C ILE A 294 -22.24 -6.95 -4.28
N VAL A 295 -20.94 -6.73 -4.53
CA VAL A 295 -20.43 -6.47 -5.88
C VAL A 295 -20.69 -7.64 -6.82
N HIS A 296 -20.54 -8.87 -6.34
CA HIS A 296 -20.85 -10.06 -7.13
C HIS A 296 -22.35 -10.15 -7.47
N ALA A 297 -23.23 -9.87 -6.51
CA ALA A 297 -24.68 -9.85 -6.71
C ALA A 297 -25.09 -8.78 -7.72
N GLU A 298 -24.53 -7.57 -7.63
CA GLU A 298 -24.72 -6.50 -8.61
C GLU A 298 -24.33 -6.97 -10.02
N MET A 299 -23.19 -7.64 -10.16
CA MET A 299 -22.74 -8.11 -11.47
C MET A 299 -23.59 -9.24 -12.03
N ARG A 300 -24.17 -10.10 -11.18
CA ARG A 300 -25.14 -11.11 -11.60
C ARG A 300 -26.43 -10.47 -12.10
N ALA A 301 -26.95 -9.48 -11.38
CA ALA A 301 -28.19 -8.79 -11.76
C ALA A 301 -28.06 -8.14 -13.15
N ARG A 302 -26.95 -7.41 -13.40
CA ARG A 302 -26.67 -6.80 -14.72
C ARG A 302 -26.64 -7.83 -15.86
N ARG A 303 -26.06 -9.01 -15.62
CA ARG A 303 -26.01 -10.09 -16.63
C ARG A 303 -27.38 -10.70 -16.95
N VAL A 304 -28.30 -10.70 -16.00
CA VAL A 304 -29.67 -11.18 -16.22
C VAL A 304 -30.43 -10.15 -17.07
N ASP A 305 -30.26 -8.87 -16.75
CA ASP A 305 -30.84 -7.74 -17.49
C ASP A 305 -30.36 -7.71 -18.95
N ASP A 306 -29.04 -7.85 -19.18
CA ASP A 306 -28.44 -7.92 -20.53
C ASP A 306 -28.92 -9.12 -21.37
N ARG A 307 -29.50 -10.16 -20.74
CA ARG A 307 -30.00 -11.38 -21.40
C ARG A 307 -31.51 -11.38 -21.58
N ALA A 308 -32.22 -10.41 -21.02
CA ALA A 308 -33.66 -10.28 -21.24
C ALA A 308 -33.91 -9.90 -22.72
N PRO A 309 -34.94 -10.46 -23.39
CA PRO A 309 -35.30 -10.05 -24.74
C PRO A 309 -35.59 -8.55 -24.79
N GLU A 310 -35.15 -7.86 -25.85
CA GLU A 310 -35.49 -6.44 -26.09
C GLU A 310 -37.02 -6.29 -26.00
N GLY A 311 -37.50 -5.58 -24.97
CA GLY A 311 -38.93 -5.38 -24.71
C GLY A 311 -39.44 -5.91 -23.37
N VAL A 312 -38.68 -6.73 -22.65
CA VAL A 312 -39.02 -7.13 -21.27
C VAL A 312 -38.26 -6.25 -20.28
N ALA A 313 -38.72 -5.01 -20.13
CA ALA A 313 -38.34 -4.21 -18.97
C ALA A 313 -38.99 -4.86 -17.74
N VAL A 314 -38.21 -5.62 -16.95
CA VAL A 314 -38.64 -6.01 -15.61
C VAL A 314 -38.53 -4.76 -14.75
N ASP A 315 -39.64 -4.03 -14.68
CA ASP A 315 -39.79 -2.91 -13.76
C ASP A 315 -39.59 -3.43 -12.33
N GLY A 316 -38.44 -3.10 -11.74
CA GLY A 316 -38.06 -3.47 -10.37
C GLY A 316 -38.88 -2.77 -9.28
N SER A 317 -40.03 -2.18 -9.62
CA SER A 317 -40.96 -1.55 -8.69
C SER A 317 -41.99 -2.54 -8.15
N ALA A 318 -41.53 -3.65 -7.55
CA ALA A 318 -42.34 -4.36 -6.55
C ALA A 318 -42.30 -3.56 -5.22
N GLY A 319 -42.96 -2.41 -5.24
CA GLY A 319 -43.05 -1.44 -4.16
C GLY A 319 -43.81 -0.23 -4.70
N GLY A 320 -45.13 -0.38 -4.83
CA GLY A 320 -45.98 0.51 -5.61
C GLY A 320 -45.94 1.97 -5.17
N VAL A 321 -45.98 2.87 -6.16
CA VAL A 321 -46.89 4.02 -6.29
C VAL A 321 -46.81 4.43 -7.77
N VAL A 322 -47.97 4.53 -8.43
CA VAL A 322 -48.12 5.05 -9.80
C VAL A 322 -47.71 6.52 -9.82
N GLY A 323 -46.73 6.89 -10.67
CA GLY A 323 -46.30 8.29 -10.82
C GLY A 323 -45.35 8.55 -11.98
N LEU A 324 -45.93 8.96 -13.13
CA LEU A 324 -45.39 9.77 -14.24
C LEU A 324 -43.95 9.51 -14.76
N ARG A 325 -43.88 9.07 -16.03
CA ARG A 325 -42.67 9.10 -16.89
C ARG A 325 -42.07 10.52 -16.95
N PRO A 326 -40.75 10.71 -16.78
CA PRO A 326 -40.10 11.96 -17.18
C PRO A 326 -40.02 12.05 -18.71
N PRO A 327 -40.18 13.26 -19.29
CA PRO A 327 -40.14 13.45 -20.73
C PRO A 327 -38.73 13.22 -21.28
N THR A 328 -38.70 12.52 -22.40
CA THR A 328 -37.57 12.36 -23.32
C THR A 328 -36.88 13.70 -23.57
N ARG A 329 -35.58 13.79 -23.26
CA ARG A 329 -34.74 14.87 -23.79
C ARG A 329 -34.44 14.58 -25.25
N ASP A 330 -35.04 15.37 -26.11
CA ASP A 330 -34.69 15.58 -27.52
C ASP A 330 -33.23 16.10 -27.63
N PRO A 331 -32.41 15.64 -28.59
CA PRO A 331 -31.05 16.12 -28.75
C PRO A 331 -31.02 17.39 -29.63
N ARG A 332 -30.59 18.49 -29.03
CA ARG A 332 -29.90 19.59 -29.71
C ARG A 332 -28.62 19.90 -28.97
#